data_AF-A0A1W1C1R7-F1
#
_entry.id   AF-A0A1W1C1R7-F1
#
_cell.length_a   1.000
_cell.length_b   1.000
_cell.length_c   1.000
_cell.angle_alpha   90.00
_cell.angle_beta   90.00
_cell.angle_gamma   90.00
#
_symmetry.space_group_name_H-M   'P 1'
#
loop_
_entity.id
_entity.type
_entity.pdbx_description
1 polymer ?
#
loop_
_entity_poly.entity_id
_entity_poly.type
_entity_poly.pdbx_seq_one_letter_code
_entity_poly.pdbx_strand_id
1 'polypeptide(L)' 'MSTLQSMIEKHIKKLLAALKVKLTKKELKLLKAWAEEIPAKDVMLKLNLDEERYTELSAKLIKKLNQEKIKQAICR' A
#
# COMPACT_ATOMS: atom_id res chain seq x y z
N MET A 1 18.69 24.26 0.33
CA MET A 1 17.41 23.54 0.26
C MET A 1 17.65 22.03 0.47
N SER A 2 17.92 21.57 1.69
CA SER A 2 18.29 20.15 1.94
C SER A 2 17.61 19.51 3.14
N THR A 3 17.28 20.29 4.18
CA THR A 3 16.67 19.78 5.42
C THR A 3 15.24 19.29 5.21
N LEU A 4 14.40 20.08 4.51
CA LEU A 4 13.01 19.72 4.26
C LEU A 4 12.88 18.45 3.41
N GLN A 5 13.67 18.34 2.33
CA GLN A 5 13.71 17.17 1.47
C GLN A 5 14.15 15.92 2.24
N SER A 6 15.18 16.03 3.07
CA SER A 6 15.66 14.94 3.94
C SER A 6 14.60 14.50 4.97
N MET A 7 13.83 15.45 5.52
CA MET A 7 12.74 15.15 6.44
C MET A 7 11.56 14.44 5.75
N ILE A 8 11.19 14.88 4.54
CA ILE A 8 10.15 14.24 3.73
C ILE A 8 10.57 12.79 3.41
N GLU A 9 11.79 12.57 2.93
CA GLU A 9 12.29 11.21 2.64
C GLU A 9 12.30 10.32 3.88
N LYS A 10 12.69 10.84 5.04
CA LYS A 10 12.70 10.09 6.29
C LYS A 10 11.29 9.65 6.69
N HIS A 11 10.29 10.50 6.52
CA HIS A 11 8.89 10.15 6.79
C HIS A 11 8.35 9.12 5.79
N ILE A 12 8.64 9.28 4.49
CA ILE A 12 8.23 8.30 3.47
C ILE A 12 8.85 6.92 3.75
N LYS A 13 10.14 6.87 4.11
CA LYS A 13 10.83 5.61 4.44
C LYS A 13 10.22 4.93 5.67
N LYS A 14 9.88 5.69 6.72
CA LYS A 14 9.19 5.15 7.91
C LYS A 14 7.82 4.58 7.57
N LEU A 15 7.04 5.32 6.79
CA LEU A 15 5.73 4.88 6.32
C LEU A 15 5.82 3.57 5.53
N LEU A 16 6.74 3.51 4.56
CA LEU A 16 6.98 2.30 3.77
C LEU A 16 7.43 1.12 4.64
N ALA A 17 8.26 1.35 5.66
CA ALA A 17 8.69 0.30 6.57
C ALA A 17 7.51 -0.24 7.39
N ALA A 18 6.66 0.63 7.94
CA ALA A 18 5.47 0.23 8.68
C ALA A 18 4.49 -0.59 7.81
N LEU A 19 4.26 -0.13 6.56
CA LEU A 19 3.40 -0.84 5.60
C LEU A 19 3.97 -2.20 5.20
N LYS A 20 5.30 -2.32 5.01
CA LYS A 20 5.96 -3.60 4.70
C LYS A 20 5.83 -4.65 5.81
N VAL A 21 5.74 -4.22 7.07
CA VAL A 21 5.54 -5.14 8.21
C VAL A 21 4.10 -5.63 8.31
N LYS A 22 3.13 -4.81 7.88
CA LYS A 22 1.69 -5.09 8.03
C LYS A 22 1.03 -5.71 6.81
N LEU A 23 1.57 -5.46 5.62
CA LEU A 23 1.03 -5.92 4.34
C LEU A 23 1.89 -7.04 3.75
N THR A 24 1.23 -8.00 3.14
CA THR A 24 1.89 -9.01 2.31
C THR A 24 2.48 -8.38 1.05
N LYS A 25 3.39 -9.09 0.37
CA LYS A 25 3.99 -8.62 -0.89
C LYS A 25 2.94 -8.32 -1.98
N LYS A 26 1.86 -9.10 -2.07
CA LYS A 26 0.76 -8.88 -3.02
C LYS A 26 -0.06 -7.64 -2.65
N GLU A 27 -0.41 -7.50 -1.38
CA GLU A 27 -1.12 -6.32 -0.86
C GLU A 27 -0.32 -5.03 -1.05
N LEU A 28 0.99 -5.07 -0.81
CA LEU A 28 1.87 -3.92 -1.00
C LEU A 28 1.98 -3.53 -2.49
N LYS A 29 2.04 -4.52 -3.39
CA LYS A 29 2.03 -4.25 -4.84
C LYS A 29 0.70 -3.66 -5.30
N LEU A 30 -0.42 -4.17 -4.77
CA LEU A 30 -1.75 -3.63 -5.05
C LEU A 30 -1.86 -2.18 -4.56
N LEU A 31 -1.42 -1.89 -3.34
CA LEU A 31 -1.41 -0.53 -2.79
C LEU A 31 -0.56 0.44 -3.62
N LYS A 32 0.63 0.00 -4.07
CA LYS A 32 1.47 0.81 -4.96
C LYS A 32 0.80 1.09 -6.30
N ALA A 33 0.18 0.07 -6.88
CA ALA A 33 -0.53 0.23 -8.15
C ALA A 33 -1.71 1.20 -8.03
N TRP A 34 -2.41 1.22 -6.89
CA TRP A 34 -3.44 2.23 -6.61
C TRP A 34 -2.86 3.64 -6.46
N ALA A 35 -1.71 3.79 -5.80
CA ALA A 35 -1.03 5.07 -5.67
C ALA A 35 -0.50 5.62 -7.01
N GLU A 36 -0.21 4.73 -7.96
CA GLU A 36 0.18 5.05 -9.34
C GLU A 36 -1.03 5.12 -10.30
N GLU A 37 -2.26 5.04 -9.78
CA GLU A 37 -3.52 5.07 -10.55
C GLU A 37 -3.57 4.05 -11.70
N ILE A 38 -2.91 2.90 -11.53
CA ILE A 38 -2.88 1.83 -12.53
C ILE A 38 -4.27 1.18 -12.64
N PRO A 39 -4.82 1.01 -13.86
CA PRO A 39 -6.10 0.35 -14.07
C PRO A 39 -6.16 -1.06 -13.45
N ALA A 40 -7.29 -1.40 -12.84
CA ALA A 40 -7.48 -2.69 -12.17
C ALA A 40 -7.15 -3.90 -13.07
N LYS A 41 -7.49 -3.83 -14.37
CA LYS A 41 -7.16 -4.86 -15.36
C LYS A 41 -5.66 -5.09 -15.48
N ASP A 42 -4.86 -4.02 -15.53
CA ASP A 42 -3.40 -4.12 -15.63
C ASP A 42 -2.78 -4.65 -14.33
N VAL A 43 -3.36 -4.29 -13.19
CA VAL A 43 -2.96 -4.84 -11.89
C VAL A 43 -3.24 -6.34 -11.80
N MET A 44 -4.42 -6.77 -12.25
CA MET A 44 -4.80 -8.18 -12.31
C MET A 44 -3.84 -8.98 -13.19
N LEU A 45 -3.49 -8.47 -14.38
CA LEU A 45 -2.51 -9.08 -15.27
C LEU A 45 -1.11 -9.15 -14.62
N LYS A 46 -0.63 -8.03 -14.06
CA LYS A 46 0.70 -7.96 -13.40
C LYS A 46 0.81 -8.86 -12.16
N LEU A 47 -0.30 -9.10 -11.46
CA LEU A 47 -0.33 -9.91 -10.25
C LEU A 47 -0.82 -11.34 -10.48
N ASN A 48 -1.17 -11.69 -11.73
CA ASN A 48 -1.76 -12.96 -12.13
C ASN A 48 -2.97 -13.32 -11.24
N LEU A 49 -3.95 -12.42 -11.21
CA LEU A 49 -5.18 -12.54 -10.44
C LEU A 49 -6.39 -12.55 -11.39
N ASP A 50 -7.35 -13.43 -11.11
CA ASP A 50 -8.70 -13.31 -11.62
C ASP A 50 -9.51 -12.26 -10.82
N GLU A 51 -10.71 -11.94 -11.32
CA GLU A 51 -11.55 -10.87 -10.78
C GLU A 51 -12.01 -11.15 -9.35
N GLU A 52 -12.33 -12.40 -9.04
CA GLU A 52 -12.74 -12.83 -7.70
C GLU A 52 -11.59 -12.64 -6.70
N ARG A 53 -10.39 -13.14 -7.04
CA ARG A 53 -9.20 -12.96 -6.19
C ARG A 53 -8.78 -11.52 -6.06
N TYR A 54 -8.94 -10.71 -7.11
CA TYR A 54 -8.68 -9.27 -7.04
C TYR A 54 -9.67 -8.57 -6.09
N THR A 55 -10.95 -8.91 -6.18
CA THR A 55 -12.01 -8.37 -5.32
C THR A 55 -11.79 -8.76 -3.86
N GLU A 56 -11.45 -10.03 -3.61
CA GLU A 56 -11.10 -10.46 -2.26
C GLU A 56 -9.85 -9.76 -1.71
N LEU A 57 -8.79 -9.66 -2.52
CA LEU A 57 -7.52 -9.06 -2.11
C LEU A 57 -7.70 -7.56 -1.82
N SER A 58 -8.45 -6.85 -2.66
CA SER A 58 -8.76 -5.44 -2.47
C SER A 58 -9.63 -5.22 -1.23
N ALA A 59 -10.66 -6.04 -1.01
CA ALA A 59 -11.48 -5.96 0.21
C ALA A 59 -10.66 -6.25 1.48
N LYS A 60 -9.78 -7.27 1.44
CA LYS A 60 -8.86 -7.59 2.54
C LYS A 60 -7.88 -6.44 2.81
N LEU A 61 -7.33 -5.84 1.75
CA LEU A 61 -6.42 -4.68 1.85
C LEU A 61 -7.14 -3.46 2.45
N ILE A 62 -8.33 -3.10 1.96
CA ILE A 62 -9.12 -1.98 2.48
C ILE A 62 -9.42 -2.19 3.96
N LYS A 63 -9.90 -3.38 4.34
CA LYS A 63 -10.15 -3.71 5.74
C LYS A 63 -8.89 -3.53 6.59
N LYS A 64 -7.72 -3.97 6.12
CA LYS A 64 -6.44 -3.79 6.84
C LYS A 64 -6.06 -2.32 6.97
N LEU A 65 -6.09 -1.55 5.88
CA LEU A 65 -5.76 -0.12 5.89
C LEU A 65 -6.67 0.67 6.85
N ASN A 66 -7.94 0.29 6.92
CA ASN A 66 -8.92 0.90 7.81
C ASN A 66 -8.78 0.49 9.29
N GLN A 67 -7.93 -0.48 9.63
CA GLN A 67 -7.67 -0.83 11.02
C GLN A 67 -6.95 0.32 11.73
N GLU A 68 -7.43 0.68 12.92
CA GLU A 68 -6.83 1.72 13.77
C GLU A 68 -5.33 1.49 14.02
N LYS A 69 -4.87 0.23 14.11
CA LYS A 69 -3.45 -0.09 14.27
C LYS A 69 -2.58 0.34 13.08
N ILE A 70 -3.12 0.32 11.86
CA ILE A 70 -2.42 0.82 10.67
C ILE A 70 -2.51 2.35 10.64
N LYS A 71 -3.68 2.94 10.89
CA LYS A 71 -3.83 4.40 10.97
C LYS A 71 -2.91 5.02 12.03
N GLN A 72 -2.79 4.43 13.21
CA GLN A 72 -1.88 4.88 14.27
C GLN A 72 -0.41 4.70 13.90
N ALA A 73 -0.05 3.73 13.06
CA ALA A 73 1.31 3.55 12.57
C ALA A 73 1.67 4.55 11.45
N ILE A 74 0.67 5.16 10.80
CA ILE A 74 0.81 6.15 9.73
C ILE A 74 0.72 7.58 10.27
N CYS A 75 -0.15 7.83 11.26
CA CYS A 75 -0.48 9.16 11.78
C CYS A 75 0.23 9.52 13.11
N ARG A 76 1.18 8.72 13.59
CA ARG A 76 2.05 9.07 14.73
C ARG A 76 3.37 9.64 14.24
#